data_AF-A0A7X4HAY4-F1
#
_entry.id   AF-A0A7X4HAY4-F1
#
_cell.length_a   1.000
_cell.length_b   1.000
_cell.length_c   1.000
_cell.angle_alpha   90.00
_cell.angle_beta   90.00
_cell.angle_gamma   90.00
#
_symmetry.space_group_name_H-M   'P 1'
#
loop_
_entity.id
_entity.type
_entity.pdbx_description
1 polymer ?
#
loop_
_entity_poly.entity_id
_entity_poly.type
_entity_poly.pdbx_seq_one_letter_code
_entity_poly.pdbx_strand_id
1 'polypeptide(L)'
;MEDDWKIFAARMEAILPTLATKADVEALRAYIESIRADIARWTLATVIGLFIGFGGLFMAMTNALKPAPVPAPQAQPIVIYTPAAARQEAPPEQRPQQK
;
A
#
# COMPACT_ATOMS: atom_id res chain seq x y z
N MET A 1 18.63 73.80 23.27
CA MET A 1 19.64 72.81 23.71
C MET A 1 18.94 71.65 24.42
N GLU A 2 18.35 71.84 25.61
CA GLU A 2 17.70 70.75 26.36
C GLU A 2 16.45 70.16 25.68
N ASP A 3 15.64 71.02 25.06
CA ASP A 3 14.41 70.60 24.38
C ASP A 3 14.71 69.87 23.07
N ASP A 4 15.75 70.29 22.34
CA ASP A 4 16.22 69.61 21.13
C ASP A 4 16.68 68.18 21.43
N TRP A 5 17.39 67.99 22.55
CA TRP A 5 17.79 66.67 23.04
C TRP A 5 16.59 65.78 23.37
N LYS A 6 15.58 66.30 24.05
CA LYS A 6 14.36 65.56 24.38
C LYS A 6 13.57 65.15 23.13
N ILE A 7 13.49 66.06 22.14
CA ILE A 7 12.84 65.78 20.86
C ILE A 7 13.58 64.69 20.10
N PHE A 8 14.92 64.76 20.06
CA PHE A 8 15.75 63.72 19.45
C PHE A 8 15.58 62.37 20.15
N ALA A 9 15.65 62.34 21.49
CA ALA A 9 15.48 61.13 22.28
C ALA A 9 14.10 60.48 22.07
N ALA A 10 13.03 61.29 22.08
CA ALA A 10 11.67 60.81 21.82
C ALA A 10 11.52 60.21 20.41
N ARG A 11 12.14 60.83 19.40
CA ARG A 11 12.14 60.31 18.03
C ARG A 11 12.93 59.01 17.90
N MET A 12 14.06 58.90 18.60
CA MET A 12 14.85 57.66 18.61
C MET A 12 14.09 56.52 19.29
N GLU A 13 13.46 56.77 20.43
CA GLU A 13 12.65 55.78 21.15
C GLU A 13 11.47 55.29 20.31
N ALA A 14 10.88 56.16 19.49
CA ALA A 14 9.82 55.79 18.56
C ALA A 14 10.30 54.91 17.39
N ILE A 15 11.57 55.02 16.98
CA ILE A 15 12.14 54.31 15.82
C ILE A 15 12.83 53.00 16.24
N LEU A 16 13.43 52.93 17.43
CA LEU A 16 14.08 51.75 18.01
C LEU A 16 13.28 50.44 17.88
N PRO A 17 11.97 50.37 18.21
CA PRO A 17 11.19 49.14 18.06
C PRO A 17 10.84 48.78 16.61
N THR A 18 11.08 49.70 15.65
CA THR A 18 10.85 49.46 14.21
C THR A 18 12.11 48.97 13.49
N LEU A 19 13.27 49.11 14.14
CA LEU A 19 14.53 48.56 13.65
C LEU A 19 14.57 47.07 13.99
N ALA A 20 14.97 46.23 13.04
CA ALA A 20 15.16 44.80 13.29
C ALA A 20 16.21 44.63 14.39
N THR A 21 15.73 44.37 15.60
CA THR A 21 16.59 44.19 16.76
C THR A 21 17.23 42.81 16.70
N LYS A 22 18.32 42.60 17.42
CA LYS A 22 18.93 41.27 17.53
C LYS A 22 17.93 40.22 18.03
N ALA A 23 16.98 40.64 18.86
CA ALA A 23 15.89 39.78 19.34
C ALA A 23 14.98 39.30 18.20
N ASP A 24 14.67 40.15 17.21
CA ASP A 24 13.86 39.76 16.05
C ASP A 24 14.58 38.74 15.17
N VAL A 25 15.90 38.85 15.03
CA VAL A 25 16.72 37.88 14.28
C VAL A 25 16.77 36.52 14.98
N GLU A 26 16.87 36.52 16.31
CA GLU A 26 16.82 35.29 17.12
C GLU A 26 15.43 34.64 17.07
N ALA A 27 14.36 35.43 17.19
CA ALA A 27 12.98 34.96 17.03
C ALA A 27 12.74 34.39 15.63
N LEU A 28 13.24 35.05 14.58
CA LEU A 28 13.17 34.56 13.22
C LEU A 28 13.93 33.25 13.05
N ARG A 29 15.12 33.10 13.66
CA ARG A 29 15.89 31.86 13.61
C ARG A 29 15.16 30.71 14.30
N ALA A 30 14.59 30.97 15.48
CA ALA A 30 13.78 29.98 16.19
C ALA A 30 12.53 29.59 15.39
N TYR A 31 11.86 30.56 14.78
CA TYR A 31 10.72 30.33 13.90
C TYR A 31 11.10 29.49 12.68
N ILE A 32 12.20 29.81 12.00
CA ILE A 32 12.71 29.02 10.87
C ILE A 32 13.01 27.58 11.28
N GLU A 33 13.59 27.37 12.46
CA GLU A 33 13.88 26.02 12.95
C GLU A 33 12.59 25.22 13.21
N SER A 34 11.56 25.85 13.80
CA SER A 34 10.25 25.21 13.97
C SER A 34 9.60 24.83 12.63
N ILE A 35 9.64 25.73 11.65
CA ILE A 35 9.11 25.46 10.31
C ILE A 35 9.83 24.29 9.66
N ARG A 36 11.17 24.22 9.77
CA ARG A 36 11.95 23.11 9.21
C ARG A 36 11.53 21.77 9.80
N ALA A 37 11.35 21.71 11.12
CA ALA A 37 10.91 20.50 11.80
C ALA A 37 9.52 20.04 11.32
N ASP A 38 8.58 20.97 11.20
CA ASP A 38 7.23 20.67 10.72
C ASP A 38 7.23 20.21 9.26
N ILE A 39 7.96 20.90 8.37
CA ILE A 39 8.09 20.51 6.97
C ILE A 39 8.68 19.11 6.86
N ALA A 40 9.74 18.80 7.61
CA ALA A 40 10.37 17.48 7.57
C ALA A 40 9.39 16.38 8.00
N ARG A 41 8.62 16.61 9.08
CA ARG A 41 7.61 15.67 9.56
C ARG A 41 6.49 15.45 8.53
N TRP A 42 5.95 16.53 7.96
CA TRP A 42 4.89 16.44 6.97
C TRP A 42 5.38 15.80 5.67
N THR A 43 6.60 16.11 5.23
CA THR A 43 7.23 15.49 4.06
C THR A 43 7.44 14.00 4.28
N LEU A 44 7.90 13.58 5.47
CA LEU A 44 8.05 12.16 5.77
C LEU A 44 6.69 11.44 5.74
N ALA A 45 5.64 12.05 6.28
CA ALA A 45 4.30 11.48 6.24
C ALA A 45 3.77 11.32 4.82
N THR A 46 3.94 12.32 3.94
CA THR A 46 3.50 12.21 2.54
C THR A 46 4.31 11.19 1.75
N VAL A 47 5.63 11.11 1.99
CA VAL A 47 6.50 10.11 1.37
C VAL A 47 6.08 8.70 1.78
N ILE A 48 5.86 8.45 3.07
CA ILE A 48 5.36 7.15 3.55
C ILE A 48 3.99 6.85 2.93
N GLY A 49 3.06 7.80 2.92
CA GLY A 49 1.75 7.65 2.29
C GLY A 49 1.85 7.32 0.80
N LEU A 50 2.78 7.95 0.08
CA LEU A 50 3.07 7.69 -1.32
C LEU A 50 3.57 6.25 -1.51
N PHE A 51 4.53 5.80 -0.70
CA PHE A 51 5.04 4.42 -0.78
C PHE A 51 3.99 3.37 -0.41
N ILE A 52 3.13 3.63 0.57
CA ILE A 52 2.01 2.74 0.91
C ILE A 52 0.99 2.72 -0.23
N GLY A 53 0.63 3.89 -0.78
CA GLY A 53 -0.33 4.01 -1.89
C GLY A 53 0.16 3.32 -3.16
N PHE A 54 1.39 3.63 -3.60
CA PHE A 54 2.00 2.99 -4.78
C PHE A 54 2.35 1.52 -4.54
N GLY A 55 2.83 1.15 -3.35
CA GLY A 55 3.09 -0.24 -3.00
C GLY A 55 1.82 -1.09 -2.97
N GLY A 56 0.74 -0.56 -2.40
CA GLY A 56 -0.58 -1.19 -2.42
C GLY A 56 -1.14 -1.32 -3.84
N LEU A 57 -1.03 -0.27 -4.66
CA LEU A 57 -1.43 -0.31 -6.06
C LEU A 57 -0.63 -1.34 -6.85
N PHE A 58 0.69 -1.41 -6.65
CA PHE A 58 1.56 -2.39 -7.31
C PHE A 58 1.19 -3.83 -6.94
N MET A 59 0.93 -4.09 -5.65
CA MET A 59 0.46 -5.40 -5.19
C MET A 59 -0.91 -5.75 -5.76
N ALA A 60 -1.84 -4.78 -5.81
CA ALA A 60 -3.16 -4.96 -6.40
C ALA A 60 -3.07 -5.25 -7.90
N MET A 61 -2.22 -4.55 -8.65
CA MET A 61 -1.98 -4.82 -10.07
C MET A 61 -1.39 -6.22 -10.26
N THR A 62 -0.42 -6.62 -9.44
CA THR A 62 0.16 -7.96 -9.49
C THR A 62 -0.88 -9.05 -9.23
N ASN A 63 -1.83 -8.80 -8.32
CA ASN A 63 -2.94 -9.72 -8.06
C ASN A 63 -4.00 -9.70 -9.18
N ALA A 64 -4.30 -8.54 -9.76
CA ALA A 64 -5.25 -8.42 -10.86
C ALA A 64 -4.76 -9.06 -12.17
N LEU A 65 -3.44 -9.10 -12.37
CA LEU A 65 -2.80 -9.77 -13.50
C LEU A 65 -2.71 -11.29 -13.33
N LYS A 66 -2.96 -11.83 -12.12
CA LYS A 66 -3.01 -13.28 -11.92
C LYS A 66 -4.28 -13.85 -12.55
N PRO A 67 -4.17 -14.93 -13.35
CA PRO A 67 -5.34 -15.61 -13.88
C PRO A 67 -6.31 -15.99 -12.75
N ALA A 68 -7.59 -15.70 -12.93
CA ALA A 68 -8.62 -16.12 -11.98
C ALA A 68 -8.57 -17.65 -11.79
N PRO A 69 -8.76 -18.16 -10.56
CA PRO A 69 -8.85 -19.60 -10.33
C PRO A 69 -9.95 -20.18 -11.20
N VAL A 70 -9.59 -21.05 -12.13
CA VAL A 70 -10.56 -21.77 -12.96
C VAL A 70 -11.33 -22.70 -12.01
N PRO A 71 -12.67 -22.66 -11.97
CA PRO A 71 -13.44 -23.59 -11.16
C PRO A 71 -13.02 -25.01 -11.52
N ALA A 72 -12.59 -25.78 -10.52
CA ALA A 72 -12.27 -27.19 -10.74
C ALA A 72 -13.49 -27.87 -11.36
N PRO A 73 -13.33 -28.66 -12.45
CA PRO A 73 -14.44 -29.41 -13.01
C PRO A 73 -15.03 -30.29 -11.92
N GLN A 74 -16.30 -30.07 -11.60
CA GLN A 74 -17.05 -30.98 -10.73
C GLN A 74 -16.96 -32.36 -11.36
N ALA A 75 -16.36 -33.32 -10.65
CA ALA A 75 -16.21 -34.69 -11.11
C ALA A 75 -17.62 -35.28 -11.34
N GLN A 76 -18.01 -35.37 -12.60
CA GLN A 76 -19.27 -36.01 -12.97
C GLN A 76 -19.08 -37.52 -12.80
N PRO A 77 -19.96 -38.21 -12.05
CA PRO A 77 -19.81 -39.65 -11.81
C PRO A 77 -19.82 -40.42 -13.12
N ILE A 78 -18.73 -41.11 -13.43
CA ILE A 78 -18.65 -42.04 -14.57
C ILE A 78 -19.39 -43.31 -14.17
N VAL A 79 -20.57 -43.53 -14.74
CA VAL A 79 -21.31 -44.78 -14.59
C VAL A 79 -20.69 -45.80 -15.56
N ILE A 80 -19.87 -46.71 -15.03
CA ILE A 80 -19.32 -47.84 -15.79
C ILE A 80 -20.36 -48.97 -15.80
N TYR A 81 -21.01 -49.18 -16.94
CA TYR A 81 -21.82 -50.37 -17.15
C TYR A 81 -20.89 -51.54 -17.49
N THR A 82 -20.58 -52.38 -16.51
CA THR A 82 -19.91 -53.66 -16.77
C THR A 82 -20.90 -54.61 -17.44
N PRO A 83 -20.63 -55.11 -18.66
CA PRO A 83 -21.43 -56.18 -19.23
C PRO A 83 -21.35 -57.40 -18.31
N ALA A 84 -22.51 -57.95 -17.96
CA ALA A 84 -22.62 -59.16 -17.16
C ALA A 84 -21.73 -60.24 -17.79
N ALA A 85 -20.81 -60.78 -17.00
CA ALA A 85 -19.97 -61.89 -17.39
C ALA A 85 -20.82 -62.97 -18.06
N ALA A 86 -20.54 -63.23 -19.34
CA ALA A 86 -21.06 -64.41 -20.01
C ALA A 86 -20.66 -65.61 -19.15
N ARG A 87 -21.66 -66.29 -18.57
CA ARG A 87 -21.47 -67.60 -17.96
C ARG A 87 -20.95 -68.52 -19.05
N GLN A 88 -19.65 -68.81 -19.01
CA GLN A 88 -19.06 -69.92 -19.74
C GLN A 88 -19.68 -71.21 -19.22
N GLU A 89 -20.65 -71.74 -19.96
CA GLU A 89 -21.02 -73.14 -19.86
C GLU A 89 -19.85 -73.97 -20.42
N ALA A 90 -19.24 -74.75 -19.53
CA ALA A 90 -18.18 -75.69 -19.86
C ALA A 90 -18.72 -76.80 -20.79
N PRO A 91 -17.92 -77.31 -21.76
CA PRO A 91 -18.35 -78.34 -22.68
C PRO A 91 -18.43 -79.71 -21.98
N PRO A 92 -19.57 -80.43 -22.01
CA PRO A 92 -19.61 -81.83 -21.60
C PRO A 92 -19.15 -82.74 -22.76
N GLU A 93 -17.91 -83.20 -22.63
CA GLU A 93 -17.42 -84.57 -22.85
C GLU A 93 -18.07 -85.45 -23.94
N GLN A 94 -17.28 -85.76 -24.97
CA GLN A 94 -17.55 -86.74 -26.02
C GLN A 94 -17.80 -88.14 -25.45
N ARG A 95 -18.92 -88.78 -25.81
CA ARG A 95 -19.09 -90.25 -25.76
C ARG A 95 -19.23 -90.78 -27.19
N PRO A 96 -18.44 -91.77 -27.62
CA PRO A 96 -18.61 -92.39 -28.92
C PRO A 96 -19.74 -93.44 -28.83
N GLN A 97 -20.73 -93.35 -29.70
CA GLN A 97 -21.70 -94.41 -30.00
C GLN A 97 -21.87 -94.37 -31.52
N GLN A 98 -21.14 -95.16 -32.32
CA GLN A 98 -21.15 -96.62 -32.50
C GLN A 98 -22.47 -97.14 -33.11
N LYS A 99 -22.38 -97.35 -34.44
CA LYS A 99 -23.11 -98.26 -35.33
C LYS A 99 -24.57 -97.98 -35.69
#